data_AF-A0A6I9SEK1-F1
#
_entry.id   AF-A0A6I9SEK1-F1
#
_cell.length_a   1.000
_cell.length_b   1.000
_cell.length_c   1.000
_cell.angle_alpha   90.00
_cell.angle_beta   90.00
_cell.angle_gamma   90.00
#
_symmetry.space_group_name_H-M   'P 1'
#
loop_
_entity.id
_entity.type
_entity.pdbx_description
1 polymer ?
#
loop_
_entity_poly.entity_id
_entity_poly.type
_entity_poly.pdbx_seq_one_letter_code
_entity_poly.pdbx_strand_id
1 'polypeptide(L)'
;MTIKPRAFVPFLLLLSILFVSATLTFSATTEDPKQRLERCKQECRESRQGERQERRCVSQCEERYERERREQEERKGQGEERGRREEPEKRLEECRRECREQAERRERRECEKRCEEEYKEHRGRSKDKEEGEEGRGEKRRESDPYFFDEESFLHRVRTEHGHVRVLRNFLEKSKLLLGVANYRVAILETNPNTFVLPSHWDAEALLFVARGHGHITLQCQDNKATHELRRGDIMRVRAGTIVSFANSGVGNEKLVIVILLHPVATPGMFEAFVGAGGQNPESFYRSFSKRVLSAAFNTREDKLERLFQKQNKGAIIQASQEQIKEMSRGSEGRSWPFGESRRPFNLFHKRPAHSNRHGELREADSDDYPELRDLNIHVSYANISKGSMIAPNYNTEATKISVVVGGNGDVQIVCPHISRQQEEGRRGREEEEGRGRQEGREEEEEEEEEQQQRGQHYRRVESKVSCGTTFIVPAGHPSVSVSSRNENLEVLCFEINAKNNQRTWLAGRNNVLKQMDRVTKELAFDLPEREVDEVLNAPREEVFMAGPDERGRERERGEGRDGPLESILEFAGF
;
A
#
# COMPACT_ATOMS: atom_id res chain seq x y z
N MET A 1 30.08 37.07 -60.16
CA MET A 1 31.24 36.63 -59.37
C MET A 1 30.90 35.31 -58.72
N THR A 2 31.46 34.24 -59.29
CA THR A 2 31.35 32.85 -58.86
C THR A 2 32.38 32.59 -57.76
N ILE A 3 31.94 32.30 -56.54
CA ILE A 3 32.81 31.76 -55.49
C ILE A 3 32.30 30.36 -55.14
N LYS A 4 33.20 29.40 -55.36
CA LYS A 4 33.03 27.95 -55.31
C LYS A 4 32.82 27.45 -53.87
N PRO A 5 31.98 26.41 -53.66
CA PRO A 5 31.97 25.68 -52.40
C PRO A 5 33.09 24.63 -52.45
N ARG A 6 34.25 24.94 -51.86
CA ARG A 6 35.33 23.96 -51.69
C ARG A 6 35.85 24.02 -50.26
N ALA A 7 35.14 23.37 -49.34
CA ALA A 7 35.70 22.91 -48.06
C ALA A 7 34.78 21.96 -47.28
N PHE A 8 33.51 21.74 -47.65
CA PHE A 8 32.59 20.93 -46.82
C PHE A 8 32.43 19.46 -47.25
N VAL A 9 32.79 19.11 -48.49
CA VAL A 9 32.60 17.75 -49.02
C VAL A 9 33.59 16.71 -48.46
N PRO A 10 34.90 16.99 -48.29
CA PRO A 10 35.81 15.98 -47.73
C PRO A 10 35.58 15.79 -46.21
N PHE A 11 35.08 16.81 -45.51
CA PHE A 11 34.76 16.71 -44.08
C PHE A 11 33.48 15.90 -43.83
N LEU A 12 32.45 16.06 -44.67
CA LEU A 12 31.23 15.25 -44.62
C LEU A 12 31.46 13.80 -45.08
N LEU A 13 32.40 13.55 -46.00
CA LEU A 13 32.81 12.18 -46.37
C LEU A 13 33.68 11.50 -45.31
N LEU A 14 34.54 12.24 -44.59
CA LEU A 14 35.26 11.71 -43.43
C LEU A 14 34.32 11.44 -42.25
N LEU A 15 33.30 12.28 -42.02
CA LEU A 15 32.28 12.04 -41.00
C LEU A 15 31.36 10.87 -41.36
N SER A 16 31.01 10.68 -42.64
CA SER A 16 30.23 9.52 -43.06
C SER A 16 31.04 8.23 -43.01
N ILE A 17 32.34 8.24 -43.32
CA ILE A 17 33.22 7.07 -43.13
C ILE A 17 33.44 6.78 -41.63
N LEU A 18 33.51 7.80 -40.78
CA LEU A 18 33.55 7.63 -39.31
C LEU A 18 32.21 7.15 -38.74
N PHE A 19 31.07 7.55 -39.30
CA PHE A 19 29.76 7.02 -38.89
C PHE A 19 29.50 5.61 -39.43
N VAL A 20 30.00 5.27 -40.62
CA VAL A 20 29.91 3.91 -41.18
C VAL A 20 30.92 2.95 -40.51
N SER A 21 32.06 3.44 -40.00
CA SER A 21 32.99 2.63 -39.20
C SER A 21 32.61 2.56 -37.72
N ALA A 22 31.96 3.60 -37.16
CA ALA A 22 31.39 3.57 -35.81
C ALA A 22 30.08 2.76 -35.71
N THR A 23 29.39 2.50 -36.84
CA THR A 23 28.22 1.61 -36.88
C THR A 23 28.57 0.15 -37.19
N LEU A 24 29.83 -0.16 -37.52
CA LEU A 24 30.32 -1.54 -37.69
C LEU A 24 31.01 -2.13 -36.46
N THR A 25 31.03 -1.44 -35.31
CA THR A 25 31.64 -1.96 -34.07
C THR A 25 30.73 -1.98 -32.84
N PHE A 26 29.45 -1.61 -32.95
CA PHE A 26 28.48 -1.78 -31.86
C PHE A 26 27.12 -2.28 -32.37
N SER A 27 27.14 -3.47 -32.96
CA SER A 27 25.96 -4.33 -33.04
C SER A 27 26.28 -5.71 -32.45
N ALA A 28 26.86 -5.71 -31.24
CA ALA A 28 26.76 -6.88 -30.39
C ALA A 28 25.32 -6.93 -29.86
N THR A 29 24.43 -7.54 -30.65
CA THR A 29 23.18 -8.07 -30.12
C THR A 29 23.56 -8.98 -28.95
N THR A 30 23.24 -8.58 -27.72
CA THR A 30 23.29 -9.51 -26.58
C THR A 30 22.09 -10.43 -26.71
N GLU A 31 22.17 -11.29 -27.72
CA GLU A 31 21.25 -12.39 -27.93
C GLU A 31 21.35 -13.31 -26.71
N ASP A 32 20.20 -13.67 -26.16
CA ASP A 32 20.11 -14.53 -24.98
C ASP A 32 20.92 -15.82 -25.21
N PRO A 33 21.89 -16.17 -24.33
CA PRO A 33 22.69 -17.38 -24.46
C PRO A 33 21.86 -18.64 -24.70
N LYS A 34 20.63 -18.71 -24.14
CA LYS A 34 19.71 -19.82 -24.39
C LYS A 34 19.20 -19.86 -25.82
N GLN A 35 18.88 -18.71 -26.41
CA GLN A 35 18.45 -18.64 -27.82
C GLN A 35 19.58 -19.02 -28.78
N ARG A 36 20.84 -18.74 -28.44
CA ARG A 36 22.00 -19.19 -29.21
C ARG A 36 22.23 -20.70 -29.13
N LEU A 37 22.04 -21.29 -27.95
CA LEU A 37 22.13 -22.73 -27.78
C LEU A 37 21.09 -23.45 -28.64
N GLU A 38 19.83 -22.99 -28.62
CA GLU A 38 18.77 -23.61 -29.43
C GLU A 38 19.05 -23.51 -30.93
N ARG A 39 19.58 -22.38 -31.41
CA ARG A 39 19.99 -22.23 -32.82
C ARG A 39 21.13 -23.16 -33.21
N CYS A 40 22.17 -23.28 -32.37
CA CYS A 40 23.29 -24.18 -32.59
C CYS A 40 22.83 -25.64 -32.67
N LYS A 41 21.91 -26.05 -31.78
CA LYS A 41 21.30 -27.38 -31.80
C LYS A 41 20.50 -27.64 -33.07
N GLN A 42 19.76 -26.63 -33.54
CA GLN A 42 18.99 -26.73 -34.77
C GLN A 42 19.88 -26.86 -36.01
N GLU A 43 20.98 -26.09 -36.10
CA GLU A 43 21.96 -26.21 -37.18
C GLU A 43 22.67 -27.59 -37.18
N CYS A 44 22.99 -28.13 -36.00
CA CYS A 44 23.54 -29.50 -35.90
C CYS A 44 22.57 -30.56 -36.44
N ARG A 45 21.26 -30.41 -36.20
CA ARG A 45 20.22 -31.32 -36.71
C ARG A 45 20.04 -31.24 -38.22
N GLU A 46 20.26 -30.06 -38.80
CA GLU A 46 20.07 -29.81 -40.24
C GLU A 46 21.28 -30.25 -41.09
N SER A 47 22.44 -30.50 -40.47
CA SER A 47 23.72 -30.78 -41.16
C SER A 47 23.79 -32.10 -41.96
N ARG A 48 22.80 -33.00 -41.87
CA ARG A 48 22.74 -34.31 -42.59
C ARG A 48 24.00 -35.20 -42.46
N GLN A 49 24.70 -35.15 -41.33
CA GLN A 49 25.91 -35.93 -41.05
C GLN A 49 25.70 -37.02 -39.99
N GLY A 50 24.65 -37.84 -40.07
CA GLY A 50 24.47 -39.04 -39.24
C GLY A 50 24.37 -38.85 -37.70
N GLU A 51 23.67 -39.76 -37.02
CA GLU A 51 23.30 -39.58 -35.60
C GLU A 51 24.49 -39.39 -34.65
N ARG A 52 25.62 -40.07 -34.90
CA ARG A 52 26.79 -40.02 -34.01
C ARG A 52 27.53 -38.69 -34.09
N GLN A 53 27.54 -38.08 -35.27
CA GLN A 53 28.20 -36.79 -35.52
C GLN A 53 27.29 -35.64 -35.08
N GLU A 54 25.97 -35.77 -35.26
CA GLU A 54 24.98 -34.85 -34.69
C GLU A 54 25.08 -34.78 -33.16
N ARG A 55 25.12 -35.92 -32.46
CA ARG A 55 25.28 -35.95 -31.00
C ARG A 55 26.56 -35.26 -30.54
N ARG A 56 27.66 -35.44 -31.29
CA ARG A 56 28.93 -34.79 -30.98
C ARG A 56 28.87 -33.27 -31.21
N CYS A 57 28.19 -32.83 -32.26
CA CYS A 57 27.95 -31.42 -32.55
C CYS A 57 27.10 -30.75 -31.46
N VAL A 58 25.97 -31.38 -31.07
CA VAL A 58 25.10 -30.88 -30.00
C VAL A 58 25.83 -30.82 -28.66
N SER A 59 26.62 -31.84 -28.33
CA SER A 59 27.45 -31.84 -27.11
C SER A 59 28.43 -30.66 -27.07
N GLN A 60 29.01 -30.28 -28.21
CA GLN A 60 29.90 -29.11 -28.29
C GLN A 60 29.15 -27.79 -28.14
N CYS A 61 27.93 -27.68 -28.68
CA CYS A 61 27.07 -26.51 -28.45
C CYS A 61 26.73 -26.36 -26.95
N GLU A 62 26.41 -27.46 -26.27
CA GLU A 62 26.09 -27.47 -24.82
C GLU A 62 27.31 -27.13 -23.96
N GLU A 63 28.49 -27.69 -24.27
CA GLU A 63 29.73 -27.33 -23.57
C GLU A 63 30.07 -25.84 -23.71
N ARG A 64 29.83 -25.26 -24.89
CA ARG A 64 30.05 -23.83 -25.13
C ARG A 64 29.11 -22.96 -24.29
N TYR A 65 27.83 -23.34 -24.24
CA TYR A 65 26.84 -22.65 -23.42
C TYR A 65 27.16 -22.75 -21.93
N GLU A 66 27.58 -23.93 -21.45
CA GLU A 66 28.01 -24.12 -20.06
C GLU A 66 29.28 -23.33 -19.72
N ARG A 67 30.24 -23.21 -20.64
CA ARG A 67 31.43 -22.36 -20.43
C ARG A 67 31.04 -20.88 -20.32
N GLU A 68 30.19 -20.37 -21.22
CA GLU A 68 29.71 -18.98 -21.16
C GLU A 68 28.88 -18.71 -19.89
N ARG A 69 28.08 -19.69 -19.44
CA ARG A 69 27.33 -19.59 -18.18
C ARG A 69 28.28 -19.51 -16.97
N ARG A 70 29.32 -20.34 -16.94
CA ARG A 70 30.35 -20.31 -15.89
C ARG A 70 31.13 -18.99 -15.89
N GLU A 71 31.49 -18.46 -17.04
CA GLU A 71 32.16 -17.15 -17.14
C GLU A 71 31.24 -15.99 -16.69
N GLN A 72 29.92 -16.08 -16.92
CA GLN A 72 28.95 -15.12 -16.37
C GLN A 72 28.73 -15.27 -14.87
N GLU A 73 28.71 -16.50 -14.35
CA GLU A 73 28.65 -16.79 -12.91
C GLU A 73 29.91 -16.30 -12.20
N GLU A 74 31.10 -16.51 -12.78
CA GLU A 74 32.38 -15.99 -12.27
C GLU A 74 32.43 -14.46 -12.29
N ARG A 75 31.89 -13.79 -13.33
CA ARG A 75 31.78 -12.33 -13.37
C ARG A 75 30.80 -11.75 -12.35
N LYS A 76 29.76 -12.51 -11.97
CA LYS A 76 28.85 -12.13 -10.87
C LYS A 76 29.46 -12.41 -9.49
N GLY A 77 30.32 -13.42 -9.37
CA GLY A 77 31.03 -13.78 -8.14
C GLY A 77 32.25 -12.91 -7.79
N GLN A 78 32.79 -12.13 -8.73
CA GLN A 78 33.95 -11.25 -8.48
C GLN A 78 33.61 -9.92 -7.76
N GLY A 79 32.34 -9.71 -7.38
CA GLY A 79 31.93 -8.66 -6.43
C GLY A 79 31.96 -9.10 -4.96
N GLU A 80 32.21 -10.38 -4.66
CA GLU A 80 32.06 -10.98 -3.33
C GLU A 80 33.29 -11.79 -2.88
N GLU A 81 34.51 -11.37 -3.23
CA GLU A 81 35.73 -11.97 -2.66
C GLU A 81 36.21 -11.22 -1.42
N ARG A 82 35.53 -11.50 -0.29
CA ARG A 82 36.20 -11.57 1.02
C ARG A 82 35.39 -12.41 2.02
N GLY A 83 35.62 -13.73 2.00
CA GLY A 83 35.29 -14.61 3.14
C GLY A 83 34.77 -15.99 2.74
N ARG A 84 35.67 -16.92 2.43
CA ARG A 84 35.33 -18.34 2.20
C ARG A 84 34.78 -18.97 3.49
N ARG A 85 33.46 -19.11 3.60
CA ARG A 85 32.77 -19.84 4.69
C ARG A 85 32.36 -21.22 4.16
N GLU A 86 32.89 -22.29 4.74
CA GLU A 86 32.45 -23.66 4.43
C GLU A 86 30.96 -23.86 4.74
N GLU A 87 30.22 -24.48 3.81
CA GLU A 87 28.80 -24.79 3.96
C GLU A 87 28.54 -25.66 5.19
N PRO A 88 27.66 -25.24 6.13
CA PRO A 88 27.35 -26.00 7.36
C PRO A 88 26.84 -27.42 7.10
N GLU A 89 26.24 -27.66 5.94
CA GLU A 89 25.67 -28.96 5.56
C GLU A 89 26.75 -30.01 5.28
N LYS A 90 27.85 -29.61 4.62
CA LYS A 90 29.01 -30.50 4.43
C LYS A 90 29.67 -30.88 5.75
N ARG A 91 29.76 -29.92 6.69
CA ARG A 91 30.31 -30.19 8.03
C ARG A 91 29.46 -31.16 8.84
N LEU A 92 28.13 -31.07 8.76
CA LEU A 92 27.25 -32.05 9.39
C LEU A 92 27.45 -33.45 8.77
N GLU A 93 27.60 -33.52 7.46
CA GLU A 93 27.77 -34.78 6.74
C GLU A 93 29.11 -35.46 7.08
N GLU A 94 30.20 -34.68 7.18
CA GLU A 94 31.50 -35.16 7.64
C GLU A 94 31.48 -35.61 9.11
N CYS A 95 30.91 -34.81 10.03
CA CYS A 95 30.77 -35.17 11.45
C CYS A 95 29.99 -36.47 11.63
N ARG A 96 28.88 -36.63 10.89
CA ARG A 96 28.12 -37.87 10.88
C ARG A 96 28.96 -39.01 10.35
N ARG A 97 29.71 -38.84 9.25
CA ARG A 97 30.56 -39.91 8.70
C ARG A 97 31.60 -40.38 9.73
N GLU A 98 32.26 -39.46 10.43
CA GLU A 98 33.23 -39.79 11.47
C GLU A 98 32.61 -40.54 12.66
N CYS A 99 31.42 -40.13 13.12
CA CYS A 99 30.68 -40.86 14.15
C CYS A 99 30.33 -42.31 13.74
N ARG A 100 30.21 -42.57 12.44
CA ARG A 100 29.91 -43.93 11.92
C ARG A 100 31.14 -44.81 11.85
N GLU A 101 32.31 -44.22 11.69
CA GLU A 101 33.59 -44.91 11.53
C GLU A 101 34.30 -45.16 12.87
N GLN A 102 34.04 -44.36 13.91
CA GLN A 102 34.79 -44.43 15.18
C GLN A 102 34.02 -44.99 16.39
N ALA A 103 32.68 -45.12 16.37
CA ALA A 103 31.91 -45.43 17.58
C ALA A 103 31.30 -46.85 17.61
N GLU A 104 31.39 -47.54 18.76
CA GLU A 104 30.62 -48.77 19.02
C GLU A 104 29.11 -48.47 19.05
N ARG A 105 28.29 -49.51 18.78
CA ARG A 105 26.88 -49.42 18.38
C ARG A 105 25.96 -48.59 19.30
N ARG A 106 26.32 -48.42 20.58
CA ARG A 106 25.54 -47.69 21.59
C ARG A 106 25.93 -46.21 21.69
N GLU A 107 27.18 -45.86 21.43
CA GLU A 107 27.71 -44.49 21.50
C GLU A 107 27.50 -43.70 20.20
N ARG A 108 27.31 -44.41 19.08
CA ARG A 108 27.05 -43.80 17.76
C ARG A 108 25.81 -42.91 17.74
N ARG A 109 24.76 -43.28 18.48
CA ARG A 109 23.53 -42.47 18.56
C ARG A 109 23.74 -41.16 19.30
N GLU A 110 24.55 -41.14 20.35
CA GLU A 110 24.84 -39.92 21.10
C GLU A 110 25.78 -39.00 20.31
N CYS A 111 26.75 -39.58 19.59
CA CYS A 111 27.63 -38.84 18.68
C CYS A 111 26.86 -38.17 17.53
N GLU A 112 26.00 -38.91 16.82
CA GLU A 112 25.20 -38.34 15.72
C GLU A 112 24.23 -37.26 16.22
N LYS A 113 23.69 -37.41 17.45
CA LYS A 113 22.81 -36.41 18.06
C LYS A 113 23.55 -35.11 18.40
N ARG A 114 24.79 -35.21 18.90
CA ARG A 114 25.66 -34.04 19.13
C ARG A 114 26.00 -33.29 17.84
N CYS A 115 26.32 -34.01 16.76
CA CYS A 115 26.55 -33.38 15.44
C CYS A 115 25.30 -32.60 14.96
N GLU A 116 24.10 -33.14 15.19
CA GLU A 116 22.85 -32.47 14.82
C GLU A 116 22.54 -31.23 15.67
N GLU A 117 22.86 -31.27 16.97
CA GLU A 117 22.68 -30.15 17.88
C GLU A 117 23.64 -29.00 17.51
N GLU A 118 24.91 -29.28 17.24
CA GLU A 118 25.88 -28.27 16.76
C GLU A 118 25.46 -27.68 15.41
N TYR A 119 24.96 -28.50 14.47
CA TYR A 119 24.43 -28.01 13.20
C TYR A 119 23.20 -27.10 13.39
N LYS A 120 22.31 -27.42 14.34
CA LYS A 120 21.15 -26.58 14.66
C LYS A 120 21.55 -25.26 15.29
N GLU A 121 22.51 -25.24 16.21
CA GLU A 121 23.05 -24.01 16.80
C GLU A 121 23.71 -23.12 15.74
N HIS A 122 24.54 -23.71 14.86
CA HIS A 122 25.17 -22.96 13.78
C HIS A 122 24.19 -22.45 12.71
N ARG A 123 23.13 -23.21 12.40
CA ARG A 123 22.07 -22.80 11.48
C ARG A 123 21.15 -21.73 12.08
N GLY A 124 20.87 -21.80 13.38
CA GLY A 124 20.16 -20.76 14.13
C GLY A 124 20.93 -19.44 14.08
N ARG A 125 22.24 -19.49 14.36
CA ARG A 125 23.12 -18.31 14.32
C ARG A 125 23.38 -17.75 12.91
N SER A 126 23.13 -18.54 11.86
CA SER A 126 23.22 -18.10 10.45
C SER A 126 21.91 -17.50 9.95
N LYS A 127 20.75 -18.00 10.41
CA LYS A 127 19.44 -17.34 10.18
C LYS A 127 19.36 -15.97 10.83
N ASP A 128 19.91 -15.81 12.04
CA ASP A 128 20.01 -14.50 12.70
C ASP A 128 20.97 -13.53 11.99
N LYS A 129 21.86 -14.04 11.12
CA LYS A 129 22.78 -13.21 10.32
C LYS A 129 22.26 -12.90 8.91
N GLU A 130 21.50 -13.80 8.28
CA GLU A 130 20.81 -13.53 7.00
C GLU A 130 19.61 -12.57 7.17
N GLU A 131 18.96 -12.53 8.35
CA GLU A 131 18.02 -11.45 8.69
C GLU A 131 18.70 -10.14 9.13
N GLY A 132 20.03 -10.14 9.27
CA GLY A 132 20.82 -9.03 9.82
C GLY A 132 21.63 -8.21 8.80
N GLU A 133 21.74 -8.64 7.53
CA GLU A 133 22.61 -8.00 6.53
C GLU A 133 21.89 -7.30 5.35
N GLU A 134 20.55 -7.18 5.38
CA GLU A 134 19.80 -6.14 4.65
C GLU A 134 19.31 -5.00 5.58
N GLY A 135 20.02 -4.79 6.68
CA GLY A 135 19.59 -3.87 7.75
C GLY A 135 20.70 -3.01 8.33
N ARG A 136 21.68 -2.57 7.55
CA ARG A 136 22.59 -1.50 7.99
C ARG A 136 22.01 -0.14 7.65
N GLY A 137 21.03 0.26 8.45
CA GLY A 137 20.51 1.62 8.33
C GLY A 137 19.23 1.97 9.07
N GLU A 138 18.66 1.16 9.95
CA GLU A 138 17.66 1.66 10.90
C GLU A 138 17.44 0.64 12.02
N LYS A 139 17.45 1.11 13.27
CA LYS A 139 16.92 0.32 14.40
C LYS A 139 15.53 -0.16 13.98
N ARG A 140 15.24 -1.47 14.00
CA ARG A 140 13.89 -2.02 13.83
C ARG A 140 12.96 -1.22 14.75
N ARG A 141 12.26 -0.22 14.19
CA ARG A 141 11.14 0.43 14.86
C ARG A 141 10.16 -0.70 15.09
N GLU A 142 9.82 -0.94 16.34
CA GLU A 142 8.66 -1.73 16.70
C GLU A 142 7.51 -1.30 15.77
N SER A 143 7.04 -2.22 14.91
CA SER A 143 6.19 -1.85 13.77
C SER A 143 4.92 -1.21 14.29
N ASP A 144 4.72 0.08 13.99
CA ASP A 144 3.55 0.80 14.45
C ASP A 144 2.27 0.09 13.97
N PRO A 145 1.33 -0.25 14.87
CA PRO A 145 0.18 -1.07 14.50
C PRO A 145 -0.84 -0.35 13.61
N TYR A 146 -0.76 0.98 13.48
CA TYR A 146 -1.81 1.81 12.87
C TYR A 146 -1.40 2.47 11.55
N PHE A 147 -0.11 2.66 11.27
CA PHE A 147 0.38 3.32 10.05
C PHE A 147 0.85 2.32 8.99
N PHE A 148 0.46 2.52 7.74
CA PHE A 148 0.81 1.67 6.60
C PHE A 148 1.38 2.53 5.47
N ASP A 149 2.67 2.37 5.23
CA ASP A 149 3.43 3.04 4.18
C ASP A 149 3.25 2.37 2.82
N GLU A 150 4.00 2.85 1.82
CA GLU A 150 3.99 2.30 0.47
C GLU A 150 4.44 0.83 0.40
N GLU A 151 5.38 0.41 1.26
CA GLU A 151 5.89 -0.97 1.33
C GLU A 151 4.84 -1.97 1.87
N SER A 152 3.86 -1.45 2.62
CA SER A 152 2.73 -2.22 3.12
C SER A 152 1.74 -2.65 2.02
N PHE A 153 1.89 -2.15 0.77
CA PHE A 153 1.06 -2.50 -0.37
C PHE A 153 1.68 -3.56 -1.27
N LEU A 154 0.88 -4.56 -1.67
CA LEU A 154 1.25 -5.57 -2.65
C LEU A 154 0.75 -5.17 -4.04
N HIS A 155 1.62 -5.23 -5.04
CA HIS A 155 1.23 -5.06 -6.44
C HIS A 155 0.50 -6.30 -6.95
N ARG A 156 -0.83 -6.24 -7.04
CA ARG A 156 -1.66 -7.30 -7.66
C ARG A 156 -1.64 -7.23 -9.18
N VAL A 157 -1.54 -6.02 -9.73
CA VAL A 157 -1.41 -5.78 -11.18
C VAL A 157 -0.33 -4.73 -11.39
N ARG A 158 0.57 -4.97 -12.35
CA ARG A 158 1.55 -3.99 -12.81
C ARG A 158 1.75 -4.12 -14.31
N THR A 159 1.47 -3.05 -15.05
CA THR A 159 1.75 -2.94 -16.48
C THR A 159 2.43 -1.60 -16.76
N GLU A 160 2.87 -1.37 -18.01
CA GLU A 160 3.38 -0.07 -18.43
C GLU A 160 2.31 1.04 -18.43
N HIS A 161 1.03 0.65 -18.36
CA HIS A 161 -0.11 1.55 -18.44
C HIS A 161 -0.74 1.88 -17.08
N GLY A 162 -0.29 1.24 -16.00
CA GLY A 162 -0.85 1.45 -14.67
C GLY A 162 -0.57 0.31 -13.72
N HIS A 163 -1.14 0.39 -12.52
CA HIS A 163 -1.02 -0.64 -11.51
C HIS A 163 -2.24 -0.69 -10.59
N VAL A 164 -2.40 -1.85 -9.94
CA VAL A 164 -3.32 -2.03 -8.81
C VAL A 164 -2.48 -2.50 -7.63
N ARG A 165 -2.47 -1.68 -6.58
CA ARG A 165 -1.85 -1.98 -5.30
C ARG A 165 -2.94 -2.32 -4.28
N VAL A 166 -2.70 -3.32 -3.46
CA VAL A 166 -3.63 -3.75 -2.41
C VAL A 166 -2.87 -3.84 -1.10
N LEU A 167 -3.37 -3.15 -0.08
CA LEU A 167 -2.78 -3.16 1.25
C LEU A 167 -2.81 -4.58 1.84
N ARG A 168 -1.73 -5.02 2.49
CA ARG A 168 -1.69 -6.29 3.23
C ARG A 168 -2.84 -6.38 4.25
N ASN A 169 -3.18 -7.60 4.64
CA ASN A 169 -4.27 -7.80 5.61
C ASN A 169 -3.90 -7.10 6.94
N PHE A 170 -4.83 -6.34 7.51
CA PHE A 170 -4.61 -5.61 8.76
C PHE A 170 -4.16 -6.51 9.92
N LEU A 171 -4.64 -7.76 9.96
CA LEU A 171 -4.27 -8.74 10.98
C LEU A 171 -2.84 -9.27 10.83
N GLU A 172 -2.24 -9.19 9.65
CA GLU A 172 -0.81 -9.51 9.48
C GLU A 172 0.07 -8.50 10.23
N LYS A 173 -0.44 -7.29 10.44
CA LYS A 173 0.28 -6.23 11.14
C LYS A 173 0.02 -6.22 12.64
N SER A 174 -1.24 -6.25 13.07
CA SER A 174 -1.57 -6.26 14.50
C SER A 174 -2.94 -6.84 14.79
N LYS A 175 -3.04 -7.59 15.89
CA LYS A 175 -4.30 -8.09 16.46
C LYS A 175 -5.23 -6.95 16.93
N LEU A 176 -4.69 -5.75 17.20
CA LEU A 176 -5.48 -4.56 17.56
C LEU A 176 -6.43 -4.12 16.43
N LEU A 177 -6.17 -4.55 15.19
CA LEU A 177 -6.99 -4.21 14.03
C LEU A 177 -8.06 -5.25 13.70
N LEU A 178 -8.39 -6.15 14.65
CA LEU A 178 -9.42 -7.17 14.45
C LEU A 178 -10.77 -6.59 14.01
N GLY A 179 -11.16 -5.43 14.55
CA GLY A 179 -12.42 -4.75 14.19
C GLY A 179 -12.53 -4.32 12.74
N VAL A 180 -11.41 -4.23 12.01
CA VAL A 180 -11.37 -3.90 10.57
C VAL A 180 -10.74 -5.01 9.72
N ALA A 181 -10.52 -6.19 10.29
CA ALA A 181 -9.83 -7.30 9.62
C ALA A 181 -10.51 -7.75 8.32
N ASN A 182 -11.84 -7.61 8.23
CA ASN A 182 -12.60 -7.94 7.02
C ASN A 182 -12.66 -6.79 6.00
N TYR A 183 -11.85 -5.75 6.14
CA TYR A 183 -11.74 -4.69 5.14
C TYR A 183 -10.38 -4.75 4.46
N ARG A 184 -10.34 -4.36 3.19
CA ARG A 184 -9.11 -4.22 2.40
C ARG A 184 -9.11 -2.88 1.67
N VAL A 185 -7.93 -2.29 1.52
CA VAL A 185 -7.76 -1.04 0.76
C VAL A 185 -6.98 -1.35 -0.50
N ALA A 186 -7.50 -0.92 -1.65
CA ALA A 186 -6.82 -1.00 -2.92
C ALA A 186 -6.72 0.38 -3.58
N ILE A 187 -5.65 0.60 -4.34
CA ILE A 187 -5.43 1.81 -5.13
C ILE A 187 -5.21 1.38 -6.58
N LEU A 188 -6.13 1.79 -7.44
CA LEU A 188 -6.00 1.68 -8.90
C LEU A 188 -5.42 2.99 -9.43
N GLU A 189 -4.29 2.90 -10.13
CA GLU A 189 -3.71 4.03 -10.86
C GLU A 189 -3.53 3.66 -12.33
N THR A 190 -4.03 4.50 -13.24
CA THR A 190 -3.92 4.27 -14.68
C THR A 190 -3.46 5.52 -15.42
N ASN A 191 -2.62 5.32 -16.44
CA ASN A 191 -2.18 6.37 -17.34
C ASN A 191 -3.34 6.84 -18.25
N PRO A 192 -3.22 8.03 -18.87
CA PRO A 192 -4.13 8.47 -19.92
C PRO A 192 -4.32 7.42 -21.02
N ASN A 193 -5.53 7.35 -21.59
CA ASN A 193 -5.85 6.51 -22.75
C ASN A 193 -5.64 5.01 -22.49
N THR A 194 -6.21 4.55 -21.37
CA THR A 194 -6.10 3.17 -20.91
C THR A 194 -7.46 2.54 -20.64
N PHE A 195 -7.50 1.22 -20.70
CA PHE A 195 -8.64 0.39 -20.39
C PHE A 195 -8.23 -0.73 -19.44
N VAL A 196 -8.98 -0.90 -18.35
CA VAL A 196 -8.83 -1.98 -17.38
C VAL A 196 -9.81 -3.08 -17.75
N LEU A 197 -9.29 -4.30 -17.95
CA LEU A 197 -10.09 -5.42 -18.44
C LEU A 197 -11.27 -5.76 -17.49
N PRO A 198 -12.40 -6.22 -18.04
CA PRO A 198 -13.56 -6.62 -17.24
C PRO A 198 -13.22 -7.75 -16.26
N SER A 199 -13.47 -7.50 -14.98
CA SER A 199 -13.32 -8.48 -13.90
C SER A 199 -14.39 -8.26 -12.84
N HIS A 200 -14.71 -9.30 -12.08
CA HIS A 200 -15.54 -9.17 -10.88
C HIS A 200 -14.75 -9.58 -9.64
N TRP A 201 -15.21 -9.16 -8.47
CA TRP A 201 -14.60 -9.44 -7.18
C TRP A 201 -15.58 -10.14 -6.27
N ASP A 202 -15.10 -11.05 -5.44
CA ASP A 202 -15.84 -11.66 -4.32
C ASP A 202 -15.83 -10.72 -3.08
N ALA A 203 -16.03 -9.43 -3.33
CA ALA A 203 -16.10 -8.38 -2.33
C ALA A 203 -17.06 -7.27 -2.75
N GLU A 204 -17.80 -6.72 -1.80
CA GLU A 204 -18.44 -5.41 -1.98
C GLU A 204 -17.33 -4.34 -2.05
N ALA A 205 -17.50 -3.33 -2.90
CA ALA A 205 -16.52 -2.27 -3.04
C ALA A 205 -17.16 -0.89 -2.94
N LEU A 206 -16.49 0.03 -2.25
CA LEU A 206 -16.82 1.46 -2.21
C LEU A 206 -15.63 2.22 -2.80
N LEU A 207 -15.87 2.86 -3.94
CA LEU A 207 -14.85 3.55 -4.72
C LEU A 207 -14.89 5.03 -4.38
N PHE A 208 -13.72 5.67 -4.29
CA PHE A 208 -13.54 7.11 -4.28
C PHE A 208 -12.53 7.52 -5.34
N VAL A 209 -12.93 8.43 -6.23
CA VAL A 209 -12.05 8.95 -7.28
C VAL A 209 -11.17 10.06 -6.70
N ALA A 210 -9.92 9.73 -6.37
CA ALA A 210 -8.97 10.65 -5.76
C ALA A 210 -8.40 11.67 -6.76
N ARG A 211 -8.18 11.26 -8.02
CA ARG A 211 -7.62 12.10 -9.09
C ARG A 211 -8.08 11.66 -10.48
N GLY A 212 -8.17 12.62 -11.40
CA GLY A 212 -8.42 12.38 -12.81
C GLY A 212 -9.89 12.20 -13.16
N HIS A 213 -10.11 11.76 -14.39
CA HIS A 213 -11.42 11.58 -15.01
C HIS A 213 -11.44 10.25 -15.78
N GLY A 214 -12.54 9.52 -15.71
CA GLY A 214 -12.67 8.24 -16.40
C GLY A 214 -14.12 7.80 -16.57
N HIS A 215 -14.29 6.53 -16.91
CA HIS A 215 -15.58 5.87 -16.95
C HIS A 215 -15.47 4.52 -16.24
N ILE A 216 -16.55 4.14 -15.56
CA ILE A 216 -16.76 2.81 -15.03
C ILE A 216 -17.92 2.17 -15.76
N THR A 217 -17.73 0.94 -16.24
CA THR A 217 -18.79 0.12 -16.82
C THR A 217 -19.08 -1.03 -15.89
N LEU A 218 -20.34 -1.11 -15.43
CA LEU A 218 -20.87 -2.19 -14.61
C LEU A 218 -21.74 -3.09 -15.48
N GLN A 219 -21.52 -4.40 -15.39
CA GLN A 219 -22.29 -5.41 -16.13
C GLN A 219 -22.78 -6.53 -15.21
N CYS A 220 -24.07 -6.83 -15.35
CA CYS A 220 -24.77 -7.98 -14.76
C CYS A 220 -25.54 -8.73 -15.87
N GLN A 221 -26.14 -9.86 -15.54
CA GLN A 221 -26.75 -10.80 -16.49
C GLN A 221 -27.58 -10.15 -17.61
N ASP A 222 -28.44 -9.19 -17.26
CA ASP A 222 -29.36 -8.54 -18.21
C ASP A 222 -29.14 -7.03 -18.34
N ASN A 223 -28.13 -6.47 -17.65
CA ASN A 223 -27.98 -5.02 -17.54
C ASN A 223 -26.52 -4.58 -17.67
N LYS A 224 -26.35 -3.45 -18.34
CA LYS A 224 -25.08 -2.74 -18.47
C LYS A 224 -25.33 -1.27 -18.19
N ALA A 225 -24.49 -0.67 -17.35
CA ALA A 225 -24.50 0.76 -17.11
C ALA A 225 -23.07 1.28 -17.19
N THR A 226 -22.89 2.41 -17.88
CA THR A 226 -21.62 3.13 -17.91
C THR A 226 -21.82 4.47 -17.25
N HIS A 227 -21.00 4.78 -16.27
CA HIS A 227 -21.02 6.05 -15.55
C HIS A 227 -19.70 6.78 -15.77
N GLU A 228 -19.79 8.10 -15.93
CA GLU A 228 -18.63 8.98 -15.89
C GLU A 228 -18.11 9.05 -14.45
N LEU A 229 -16.79 9.06 -14.28
CA LEU A 229 -16.09 9.20 -13.01
C LEU A 229 -15.28 10.49 -13.01
N ARG A 230 -15.49 11.30 -11.97
CA ARG A 230 -14.80 12.57 -11.71
C ARG A 230 -14.21 12.58 -10.31
N ARG A 231 -13.17 13.40 -10.11
CA ARG A 231 -12.59 13.63 -8.79
C ARG A 231 -13.68 13.93 -7.74
N GLY A 232 -13.66 13.19 -6.63
CA GLY A 232 -14.63 13.30 -5.54
C GLY A 232 -15.85 12.39 -5.68
N ASP A 233 -16.00 11.66 -6.79
CA ASP A 233 -17.09 10.69 -6.94
C ASP A 233 -16.90 9.49 -5.99
N ILE A 234 -17.98 9.15 -5.29
CA ILE A 234 -18.17 7.96 -4.49
C ILE A 234 -19.13 7.04 -5.23
N MET A 235 -18.78 5.76 -5.34
CA MET A 235 -19.65 4.79 -6.00
C MET A 235 -19.54 3.42 -5.34
N ARG A 236 -20.68 2.82 -5.01
CA ARG A 236 -20.73 1.42 -4.57
C ARG A 236 -20.75 0.49 -5.77
N VAL A 237 -19.99 -0.60 -5.68
CA VAL A 237 -20.02 -1.74 -6.59
C VAL A 237 -20.34 -2.98 -5.76
N ARG A 238 -21.41 -3.70 -6.13
CA ARG A 238 -21.81 -4.93 -5.44
C ARG A 238 -20.89 -6.10 -5.79
N ALA A 239 -20.71 -7.03 -4.86
CA ALA A 239 -19.92 -8.24 -5.08
C ALA A 239 -20.42 -9.01 -6.31
N GLY A 240 -19.50 -9.56 -7.11
CA GLY A 240 -19.81 -10.31 -8.33
C GLY A 240 -20.19 -9.45 -9.55
N THR A 241 -20.32 -8.12 -9.41
CA THR A 241 -20.55 -7.23 -10.56
C THR A 241 -19.32 -7.21 -11.45
N ILE A 242 -19.49 -7.41 -12.77
CA ILE A 242 -18.37 -7.31 -13.72
C ILE A 242 -18.09 -5.83 -13.95
N VAL A 243 -16.87 -5.40 -13.63
CA VAL A 243 -16.43 -4.01 -13.70
C VAL A 243 -15.29 -3.87 -14.69
N SER A 244 -15.35 -2.81 -15.50
CA SER A 244 -14.20 -2.32 -16.25
C SER A 244 -14.06 -0.81 -16.11
N PHE A 245 -12.84 -0.30 -16.25
CA PHE A 245 -12.54 1.13 -16.15
C PHE A 245 -11.88 1.61 -17.45
N ALA A 246 -12.15 2.86 -17.81
CA ALA A 246 -11.46 3.52 -18.91
C ALA A 246 -11.01 4.92 -18.49
N ASN A 247 -9.73 5.22 -18.66
CA ASN A 247 -9.21 6.58 -18.53
C ASN A 247 -9.16 7.22 -19.92
N SER A 248 -10.05 8.20 -20.15
CA SER A 248 -10.13 8.92 -21.44
C SER A 248 -8.91 9.78 -21.74
N GLY A 249 -8.05 10.04 -20.76
CA GLY A 249 -6.88 10.92 -20.88
C GLY A 249 -7.24 12.41 -20.93
N VAL A 250 -8.45 12.78 -20.49
CA VAL A 250 -8.85 14.19 -20.33
C VAL A 250 -7.85 14.89 -19.41
N GLY A 251 -7.32 16.03 -19.85
CA GLY A 251 -6.31 16.79 -19.10
C GLY A 251 -4.92 16.16 -19.04
N ASN A 252 -4.68 15.05 -19.76
CA ASN A 252 -3.45 14.26 -19.66
C ASN A 252 -3.16 13.79 -18.21
N GLU A 253 -4.22 13.57 -17.42
CA GLU A 253 -4.12 13.16 -16.02
C GLU A 253 -4.22 11.65 -15.84
N LYS A 254 -3.51 11.14 -14.84
CA LYS A 254 -3.72 9.78 -14.35
C LYS A 254 -5.04 9.70 -13.60
N LEU A 255 -5.79 8.63 -13.83
CA LEU A 255 -6.96 8.27 -13.02
C LEU A 255 -6.49 7.48 -11.80
N VAL A 256 -6.80 7.97 -10.61
CA VAL A 256 -6.51 7.32 -9.33
C VAL A 256 -7.80 7.09 -8.57
N ILE A 257 -8.08 5.83 -8.25
CA ILE A 257 -9.26 5.42 -7.50
C ILE A 257 -8.81 4.67 -6.25
N VAL A 258 -9.25 5.14 -5.08
CA VAL A 258 -9.11 4.43 -3.81
C VAL A 258 -10.35 3.56 -3.65
N ILE A 259 -10.16 2.28 -3.36
CA ILE A 259 -11.22 1.28 -3.29
C ILE A 259 -11.17 0.64 -1.91
N LEU A 260 -12.23 0.83 -1.13
CA LEU A 260 -12.47 0.04 0.07
C LEU A 260 -13.23 -1.22 -0.31
N LEU A 261 -12.70 -2.38 0.05
CA LEU A 261 -13.26 -3.69 -0.24
C LEU A 261 -13.71 -4.38 1.05
N HIS A 262 -14.89 -4.98 1.02
CA HIS A 262 -15.44 -5.81 2.08
C HIS A 262 -15.73 -7.21 1.50
N PRO A 263 -14.79 -8.17 1.65
CA PRO A 263 -14.94 -9.52 1.15
C PRO A 263 -16.18 -10.23 1.71
N VAL A 264 -16.87 -10.99 0.85
CA VAL A 264 -18.15 -11.63 1.20
C VAL A 264 -18.00 -13.08 1.64
N ALA A 265 -17.02 -13.80 1.08
CA ALA A 265 -16.88 -15.24 1.29
C ALA A 265 -15.88 -15.57 2.40
N THR A 266 -14.65 -15.03 2.30
CA THR A 266 -13.59 -15.31 3.26
C THR A 266 -13.07 -14.03 3.89
N PRO A 267 -13.19 -13.86 5.22
CA PRO A 267 -12.84 -12.59 5.84
C PRO A 267 -11.42 -12.11 5.53
N GLY A 268 -11.30 -10.87 5.08
CA GLY A 268 -10.03 -10.23 4.74
C GLY A 268 -9.36 -10.73 3.46
N MET A 269 -9.94 -11.70 2.75
CA MET A 269 -9.41 -12.25 1.50
C MET A 269 -10.41 -12.05 0.35
N PHE A 270 -9.95 -11.46 -0.74
CA PHE A 270 -10.71 -11.33 -1.98
C PHE A 270 -9.80 -11.62 -3.16
N GLU A 271 -10.40 -12.01 -4.27
CA GLU A 271 -9.75 -12.26 -5.55
C GLU A 271 -10.47 -11.58 -6.71
N ALA A 272 -9.70 -11.29 -7.76
CA ALA A 272 -10.22 -10.75 -9.00
C ALA A 272 -10.39 -11.84 -10.05
N PHE A 273 -11.64 -12.06 -10.44
CA PHE A 273 -12.02 -13.06 -11.42
C PHE A 273 -12.10 -12.41 -12.80
N VAL A 274 -11.07 -12.64 -13.62
CA VAL A 274 -11.01 -12.10 -14.98
C VAL A 274 -11.63 -13.08 -15.97
N GLY A 275 -12.77 -12.72 -16.55
CA GLY A 275 -13.42 -13.53 -17.59
C GLY A 275 -12.90 -13.16 -18.98
N ALA A 276 -12.93 -11.86 -19.30
CA ALA A 276 -12.47 -11.30 -20.58
C ALA A 276 -10.94 -11.11 -20.62
N GLY A 277 -10.21 -12.16 -20.27
CA GLY A 277 -8.76 -12.24 -20.27
C GLY A 277 -8.24 -13.20 -21.33
N GLY A 278 -6.99 -13.63 -21.17
CA GLY A 278 -6.40 -14.63 -22.05
C GLY A 278 -5.31 -15.44 -21.35
N GLN A 279 -4.08 -15.28 -21.82
CA GLN A 279 -2.88 -15.76 -21.11
C GLN A 279 -2.44 -14.80 -20.01
N ASN A 280 -2.58 -13.48 -20.22
CA ASN A 280 -2.19 -12.48 -19.25
C ASN A 280 -3.14 -11.26 -19.30
N PRO A 281 -3.99 -11.04 -18.27
CA PRO A 281 -4.23 -11.94 -17.14
C PRO A 281 -4.88 -13.24 -17.60
N GLU A 282 -4.69 -14.31 -16.83
CA GLU A 282 -5.32 -15.60 -17.11
C GLU A 282 -6.85 -15.48 -17.01
N SER A 283 -7.57 -15.92 -18.04
CA SER A 283 -9.02 -16.03 -18.00
C SER A 283 -9.45 -17.23 -17.16
N PHE A 284 -10.38 -17.06 -16.22
CA PHE A 284 -10.92 -18.19 -15.45
C PHE A 284 -11.62 -19.24 -16.34
N TYR A 285 -12.02 -18.89 -17.57
CA TYR A 285 -12.58 -19.87 -18.51
C TYR A 285 -11.60 -21.00 -18.83
N ARG A 286 -10.29 -20.74 -18.72
CA ARG A 286 -9.23 -21.74 -18.95
C ARG A 286 -9.20 -22.84 -17.89
N SER A 287 -9.80 -22.59 -16.72
CA SER A 287 -9.88 -23.58 -15.64
C SER A 287 -11.01 -24.59 -15.85
N PHE A 288 -12.00 -24.29 -16.70
CA PHE A 288 -13.03 -25.27 -17.06
C PHE A 288 -12.51 -26.30 -18.06
N SER A 289 -13.01 -27.53 -17.96
CA SER A 289 -12.66 -28.57 -18.93
C SER A 289 -13.10 -28.18 -20.34
N LYS A 290 -12.29 -28.53 -21.35
CA LYS A 290 -12.58 -28.24 -22.76
C LYS A 290 -13.95 -28.78 -23.18
N ARG A 291 -14.30 -29.99 -22.74
CA ARG A 291 -15.62 -30.60 -22.98
C ARG A 291 -16.77 -29.74 -22.44
N VAL A 292 -16.63 -29.18 -21.23
CA VAL A 292 -17.63 -28.28 -20.65
C VAL A 292 -17.73 -26.98 -21.44
N LEU A 293 -16.61 -26.36 -21.80
CA LEU A 293 -16.61 -25.13 -22.59
C LEU A 293 -17.22 -25.34 -23.97
N SER A 294 -16.87 -26.42 -24.65
CA SER A 294 -17.44 -26.76 -25.96
C SER A 294 -18.95 -27.01 -25.90
N ALA A 295 -19.43 -27.66 -24.85
CA ALA A 295 -20.86 -27.83 -24.62
C ALA A 295 -21.55 -26.50 -24.29
N ALA A 296 -20.98 -25.69 -23.39
CA ALA A 296 -21.57 -24.44 -22.92
C ALA A 296 -21.64 -23.37 -24.02
N PHE A 297 -20.58 -23.21 -24.81
CA PHE A 297 -20.53 -22.26 -25.92
C PHE A 297 -21.03 -22.84 -27.25
N ASN A 298 -21.42 -24.12 -27.27
CA ASN A 298 -21.80 -24.86 -28.48
C ASN A 298 -20.82 -24.63 -29.64
N THR A 299 -19.52 -24.70 -29.34
CA THR A 299 -18.45 -24.29 -30.25
C THR A 299 -17.26 -25.24 -30.14
N ARG A 300 -16.52 -25.42 -31.26
CA ARG A 300 -15.31 -26.24 -31.31
C ARG A 300 -14.20 -25.71 -30.39
N GLU A 301 -13.44 -26.63 -29.81
CA GLU A 301 -12.34 -26.32 -28.87
C GLU A 301 -11.31 -25.35 -29.47
N ASP A 302 -10.92 -25.52 -30.74
CA ASP A 302 -9.92 -24.68 -31.42
C ASP A 302 -10.31 -23.18 -31.44
N LYS A 303 -11.60 -22.90 -31.60
CA LYS A 303 -12.12 -21.53 -31.58
C LYS A 303 -12.12 -20.93 -30.18
N LEU A 304 -12.45 -21.74 -29.17
CA LEU A 304 -12.47 -21.31 -27.77
C LEU A 304 -11.07 -21.07 -27.22
N GLU A 305 -10.12 -21.93 -27.58
CA GLU A 305 -8.70 -21.72 -27.29
C GLU A 305 -8.20 -20.41 -27.92
N ARG A 306 -8.53 -20.16 -29.19
CA ARG A 306 -8.17 -18.90 -29.84
C ARG A 306 -8.78 -17.68 -29.16
N LEU A 307 -10.01 -17.79 -28.64
CA LEU A 307 -10.69 -16.69 -27.94
C LEU A 307 -10.01 -16.38 -26.59
N PHE A 308 -9.82 -17.39 -25.74
CA PHE A 308 -9.31 -17.23 -24.37
C PHE A 308 -7.78 -17.34 -24.23
N GLN A 309 -7.03 -17.35 -25.34
CA GLN A 309 -5.55 -17.30 -25.30
C GLN A 309 -4.96 -16.07 -25.97
N LYS A 310 -5.70 -15.39 -26.85
CA LYS A 310 -5.16 -14.29 -27.67
C LYS A 310 -4.75 -13.06 -26.85
N GLN A 311 -5.45 -12.78 -25.75
CA GLN A 311 -5.12 -11.64 -24.90
C GLN A 311 -3.92 -11.94 -23.99
N ASN A 312 -2.84 -11.16 -24.14
CA ASN A 312 -1.62 -11.31 -23.36
C ASN A 312 -0.99 -9.96 -22.96
N LYS A 313 -1.69 -8.85 -23.18
CA LYS A 313 -1.18 -7.49 -22.95
C LYS A 313 -1.28 -7.03 -21.48
N GLY A 314 -1.75 -7.89 -20.59
CA GLY A 314 -1.97 -7.57 -19.18
C GLY A 314 -3.35 -6.99 -18.91
N ALA A 315 -3.63 -6.71 -17.63
CA ALA A 315 -4.96 -6.33 -17.16
C ALA A 315 -5.30 -4.85 -17.40
N ILE A 316 -4.29 -4.02 -17.65
CA ILE A 316 -4.42 -2.59 -17.97
C ILE A 316 -3.71 -2.37 -19.30
N ILE A 317 -4.47 -2.02 -20.33
CA ILE A 317 -4.02 -1.91 -21.72
C ILE A 317 -4.26 -0.50 -22.27
N GLN A 318 -3.54 -0.13 -23.32
CA GLN A 318 -3.84 1.08 -24.08
C GLN A 318 -5.19 0.97 -24.81
N ALA A 319 -5.94 2.08 -24.85
CA ALA A 319 -7.18 2.22 -25.60
C ALA A 319 -7.24 3.59 -26.30
N SER A 320 -7.74 3.62 -27.54
CA SER A 320 -7.90 4.88 -28.27
C SER A 320 -9.04 5.72 -27.70
N GLN A 321 -9.03 7.03 -27.94
CA GLN A 321 -10.12 7.91 -27.51
C GLN A 321 -11.45 7.52 -28.15
N GLU A 322 -11.43 7.07 -29.41
CA GLU A 322 -12.62 6.60 -30.12
C GLU A 322 -13.21 5.35 -29.46
N GLN A 323 -12.36 4.38 -29.09
CA GLN A 323 -12.79 3.17 -28.39
C GLN A 323 -13.46 3.52 -27.05
N ILE A 324 -12.85 4.41 -26.27
CA ILE A 324 -13.40 4.85 -24.97
C ILE A 324 -14.72 5.61 -25.16
N LYS A 325 -14.81 6.46 -26.20
CA LYS A 325 -16.04 7.19 -26.52
C LYS A 325 -17.17 6.29 -27.03
N GLU A 326 -16.85 5.20 -27.72
CA GLU A 326 -17.85 4.23 -28.16
C GLU A 326 -18.40 3.44 -26.96
N MET A 327 -17.54 3.09 -26.01
CA MET A 327 -17.96 2.43 -24.77
C MET A 327 -18.94 3.27 -23.92
N SER A 328 -18.81 4.59 -23.93
CA SER A 328 -19.66 5.48 -23.13
C SER A 328 -21.05 5.74 -23.73
N ARG A 329 -21.24 5.46 -25.03
CA ARG A 329 -22.52 5.71 -25.76
C ARG A 329 -23.62 4.67 -25.53
N GLY A 330 -23.30 3.47 -25.04
CA GLY A 330 -24.24 2.36 -24.91
C GLY A 330 -25.02 2.32 -23.59
N SER A 331 -25.33 3.47 -23.00
CA SER A 331 -25.62 3.67 -21.57
C SER A 331 -27.12 3.77 -21.21
N GLU A 332 -28.02 3.18 -21.98
CA GLU A 332 -29.44 3.10 -21.62
C GLU A 332 -29.95 1.65 -21.69
N GLY A 333 -29.97 1.00 -20.53
CA GLY A 333 -30.50 -0.35 -20.30
C GLY A 333 -31.39 -0.37 -19.05
N ARG A 334 -32.37 -1.29 -19.04
CA ARG A 334 -33.51 -1.39 -18.11
C ARG A 334 -33.12 -1.49 -16.61
N SER A 335 -34.16 -1.54 -15.77
CA SER A 335 -34.08 -1.70 -14.31
C SER A 335 -33.10 -2.81 -13.89
N TRP A 336 -32.17 -2.45 -13.01
CA TRP A 336 -31.10 -3.29 -12.50
C TRP A 336 -31.63 -4.37 -11.53
N PRO A 337 -31.03 -5.57 -11.47
CA PRO A 337 -31.56 -6.71 -10.70
C PRO A 337 -31.53 -6.51 -9.17
N PHE A 338 -30.85 -5.47 -8.69
CA PHE A 338 -30.74 -5.10 -7.27
C PHE A 338 -31.32 -3.69 -6.98
N GLY A 339 -32.26 -3.23 -7.81
CA GLY A 339 -32.72 -1.83 -7.87
C GLY A 339 -31.88 -0.99 -8.84
N GLU A 340 -32.33 0.21 -9.23
CA GLU A 340 -31.62 1.09 -10.19
C GLU A 340 -30.11 1.18 -9.89
N SER A 341 -29.24 0.98 -10.89
CA SER A 341 -27.83 1.35 -10.76
C SER A 341 -27.77 2.84 -10.53
N ARG A 342 -27.54 3.20 -9.28
CA ARG A 342 -27.42 4.58 -8.88
C ARG A 342 -26.14 5.18 -9.42
N ARG A 343 -26.27 6.44 -9.82
CA ARG A 343 -25.15 7.23 -10.34
C ARG A 343 -24.14 7.49 -9.22
N PRO A 344 -22.86 7.74 -9.56
CA PRO A 344 -21.88 8.18 -8.57
C PRO A 344 -22.35 9.44 -7.84
N PHE A 345 -22.04 9.53 -6.56
CA PHE A 345 -22.30 10.71 -5.73
C PHE A 345 -21.00 11.51 -5.57
N ASN A 346 -21.00 12.79 -5.97
CA ASN A 346 -19.79 13.61 -5.86
C ASN A 346 -19.72 14.35 -4.52
N LEU A 347 -18.75 13.99 -3.68
CA LEU A 347 -18.52 14.59 -2.36
C LEU A 347 -18.18 16.10 -2.44
N PHE A 348 -17.54 16.53 -3.53
CA PHE A 348 -17.12 17.92 -3.70
C PHE A 348 -18.22 18.85 -4.21
N HIS A 349 -19.36 18.32 -4.64
CA HIS A 349 -20.55 19.12 -4.91
C HIS A 349 -21.35 19.47 -3.65
N LYS A 350 -21.20 18.69 -2.57
CA LYS A 350 -21.84 18.96 -1.28
C LYS A 350 -21.16 20.14 -0.57
N ARG A 351 -21.91 20.97 0.16
CA ARG A 351 -21.30 22.01 1.00
C ARG A 351 -20.44 21.38 2.10
N PRO A 352 -19.27 21.93 2.43
CA PRO A 352 -18.45 21.44 3.54
C PRO A 352 -19.24 21.40 4.84
N ALA A 353 -19.04 20.34 5.62
CA ALA A 353 -19.52 20.26 7.00
C ALA A 353 -18.83 21.32 7.87
N HIS A 354 -17.57 21.63 7.55
CA HIS A 354 -16.84 22.74 8.13
C HIS A 354 -15.84 23.34 7.13
N SER A 355 -15.64 24.65 7.17
CA SER A 355 -14.62 25.33 6.38
C SER A 355 -14.17 26.61 7.07
N ASN A 356 -12.86 26.81 7.16
CA ASN A 356 -12.24 28.05 7.60
C ASN A 356 -10.89 28.25 6.87
N ARG A 357 -10.10 29.26 7.24
CA ARG A 357 -8.81 29.56 6.57
C ARG A 357 -7.76 28.43 6.68
N HIS A 358 -7.91 27.54 7.65
CA HIS A 358 -6.99 26.45 7.98
C HIS A 358 -7.39 25.11 7.37
N GLY A 359 -8.58 25.00 6.79
CA GLY A 359 -8.97 23.78 6.09
C GLY A 359 -10.45 23.66 5.81
N GLU A 360 -10.80 22.53 5.20
CA GLU A 360 -12.15 22.16 4.79
C GLU A 360 -12.41 20.68 5.12
N LEU A 361 -13.58 20.39 5.68
CA LEU A 361 -14.07 19.05 5.97
C LEU A 361 -15.38 18.82 5.22
N ARG A 362 -15.41 17.77 4.40
CA ARG A 362 -16.61 17.32 3.66
C ARG A 362 -16.95 15.90 4.07
N GLU A 363 -18.24 15.64 4.26
CA GLU A 363 -18.73 14.37 4.81
C GLU A 363 -19.97 13.93 4.05
N ALA A 364 -20.04 12.63 3.77
CA ALA A 364 -21.18 11.97 3.17
C ALA A 364 -21.63 10.78 4.02
N ASP A 365 -22.93 10.70 4.25
CA ASP A 365 -23.58 9.64 5.02
C ASP A 365 -24.74 8.99 4.24
N SER A 366 -25.54 8.18 4.94
CA SER A 366 -26.66 7.46 4.33
C SER A 366 -27.83 8.34 3.87
N ASP A 367 -27.88 9.61 4.28
CA ASP A 367 -28.90 10.55 3.82
C ASP A 367 -28.46 11.22 2.51
N ASP A 368 -27.15 11.40 2.30
CA ASP A 368 -26.59 11.90 1.05
C ASP A 368 -26.53 10.82 -0.04
N TYR A 369 -26.05 9.64 0.32
CA TYR A 369 -25.84 8.52 -0.60
C TYR A 369 -26.31 7.22 0.06
N PRO A 370 -27.58 6.80 -0.15
CA PRO A 370 -28.18 5.75 0.65
C PRO A 370 -27.51 4.37 0.56
N GLU A 371 -26.66 4.13 -0.44
CA GLU A 371 -25.80 2.95 -0.55
C GLU A 371 -24.81 2.81 0.60
N LEU A 372 -24.47 3.92 1.26
CA LEU A 372 -23.69 3.95 2.48
C LEU A 372 -24.42 3.33 3.68
N ARG A 373 -25.76 3.31 3.66
CA ARG A 373 -26.58 2.70 4.73
C ARG A 373 -26.31 1.22 4.89
N ASP A 374 -26.37 0.48 3.78
CA ASP A 374 -26.20 -0.97 3.76
C ASP A 374 -24.78 -1.37 4.18
N LEU A 375 -23.79 -0.53 3.85
CA LEU A 375 -22.39 -0.77 4.20
C LEU A 375 -22.07 -0.36 5.64
N ASN A 376 -22.92 0.44 6.28
CA ASN A 376 -22.68 1.07 7.58
C ASN A 376 -21.38 1.89 7.60
N ILE A 377 -21.17 2.70 6.56
CA ILE A 377 -19.95 3.49 6.34
C ILE A 377 -20.30 4.95 6.11
N HIS A 378 -19.57 5.88 6.72
CA HIS A 378 -19.54 7.28 6.27
C HIS A 378 -18.22 7.56 5.53
N VAL A 379 -18.25 8.49 4.58
CA VAL A 379 -17.05 8.92 3.86
C VAL A 379 -16.76 10.37 4.22
N SER A 380 -15.55 10.64 4.72
CA SER A 380 -15.12 12.01 5.00
C SER A 380 -13.83 12.36 4.24
N TYR A 381 -13.70 13.63 3.88
CA TYR A 381 -12.55 14.19 3.20
C TYR A 381 -12.12 15.46 3.92
N ALA A 382 -10.88 15.47 4.41
CA ALA A 382 -10.28 16.62 5.06
C ALA A 382 -9.17 17.19 4.18
N ASN A 383 -9.26 18.48 3.85
CA ASN A 383 -8.19 19.28 3.26
C ASN A 383 -7.66 20.23 4.31
N ILE A 384 -6.48 19.94 4.85
CA ILE A 384 -5.82 20.76 5.88
C ILE A 384 -4.83 21.67 5.16
N SER A 385 -5.05 22.99 5.23
CA SER A 385 -4.17 23.99 4.63
C SER A 385 -2.74 23.82 5.15
N LYS A 386 -1.72 24.08 4.32
CA LYS A 386 -0.31 24.06 4.75
C LYS A 386 -0.08 24.80 6.08
N GLY A 387 0.76 24.25 6.94
CA GLY A 387 1.07 24.80 8.26
C GLY A 387 -0.07 24.73 9.29
N SER A 388 -1.20 24.12 8.94
CA SER A 388 -2.40 24.02 9.78
C SER A 388 -2.59 22.62 10.35
N MET A 389 -3.57 22.46 11.24
CA MET A 389 -3.96 21.17 11.79
C MET A 389 -5.47 21.05 11.91
N ILE A 390 -5.96 19.80 11.85
CA ILE A 390 -7.31 19.48 12.33
C ILE A 390 -7.24 19.24 13.85
N ALA A 391 -8.12 19.88 14.61
CA ALA A 391 -8.13 19.84 16.06
C ALA A 391 -8.18 18.40 16.59
N PRO A 392 -7.53 18.10 17.73
CA PRO A 392 -7.65 16.80 18.39
C PRO A 392 -9.12 16.37 18.53
N ASN A 393 -9.42 15.17 18.04
CA ASN A 393 -10.76 14.61 18.02
C ASN A 393 -10.73 13.09 18.14
N TYR A 394 -11.86 12.51 18.51
CA TYR A 394 -12.10 11.08 18.40
C TYR A 394 -13.49 10.81 17.83
N ASN A 395 -13.67 9.64 17.23
CA ASN A 395 -14.98 9.14 16.82
C ASN A 395 -15.52 8.22 17.93
N THR A 396 -16.79 8.35 18.26
CA THR A 396 -17.44 7.58 19.35
C THR A 396 -17.55 6.09 19.03
N GLU A 397 -18.02 5.73 17.83
CA GLU A 397 -18.26 4.34 17.43
C GLU A 397 -17.47 3.92 16.19
N ALA A 398 -17.15 4.87 15.30
CA ALA A 398 -16.57 4.52 14.02
C ALA A 398 -15.03 4.43 14.05
N THR A 399 -14.50 3.37 13.44
CA THR A 399 -13.06 3.24 13.14
C THR A 399 -12.77 3.87 11.78
N LYS A 400 -11.81 4.79 11.71
CA LYS A 400 -11.41 5.44 10.46
C LYS A 400 -10.34 4.61 9.76
N ILE A 401 -10.60 4.22 8.52
CA ILE A 401 -9.59 3.77 7.57
C ILE A 401 -9.24 4.98 6.70
N SER A 402 -8.11 5.62 6.97
CA SER A 402 -7.70 6.87 6.35
C SER A 402 -6.63 6.64 5.29
N VAL A 403 -6.76 7.27 4.12
CA VAL A 403 -5.80 7.25 3.02
C VAL A 403 -5.42 8.67 2.67
N VAL A 404 -4.13 8.99 2.72
CA VAL A 404 -3.62 10.29 2.27
C VAL A 404 -3.64 10.30 0.75
N VAL A 405 -4.40 11.24 0.16
CA VAL A 405 -4.59 11.34 -1.29
C VAL A 405 -3.86 12.55 -1.89
N GLY A 406 -3.35 13.45 -1.05
CA GLY A 406 -2.59 14.62 -1.48
C GLY A 406 -1.71 15.19 -0.37
N GLY A 407 -0.51 15.64 -0.76
CA GLY A 407 0.48 16.27 0.10
C GLY A 407 1.05 15.42 1.22
N ASN A 408 1.54 16.08 2.27
CA ASN A 408 2.29 15.46 3.36
C ASN A 408 2.07 16.18 4.71
N GLY A 409 2.31 15.44 5.80
CA GLY A 409 2.17 15.95 7.16
C GLY A 409 2.50 14.91 8.22
N ASP A 410 2.02 15.15 9.44
CA ASP A 410 2.24 14.31 10.62
C ASP A 410 0.89 13.94 11.25
N VAL A 411 0.78 12.70 11.71
CA VAL A 411 -0.42 12.20 12.41
C VAL A 411 0.00 11.66 13.77
N GLN A 412 -0.79 11.99 14.80
CA GLN A 412 -0.63 11.42 16.13
C GLN A 412 -1.94 10.77 16.58
N ILE A 413 -1.83 9.61 17.22
CA ILE A 413 -2.92 8.82 17.77
C ILE A 413 -2.59 8.48 19.21
N VAL A 414 -3.54 8.69 20.12
CA VAL A 414 -3.41 8.33 21.54
C VAL A 414 -4.07 6.97 21.75
N CYS A 415 -3.31 6.00 22.24
CA CYS A 415 -3.75 4.61 22.38
C CYS A 415 -3.44 4.04 23.77
N PRO A 416 -4.44 3.51 24.51
CA PRO A 416 -4.22 2.82 25.78
C PRO A 416 -3.86 1.32 25.62
N HIS A 417 -4.00 0.74 24.44
CA HIS A 417 -3.92 -0.72 24.24
C HIS A 417 -2.50 -1.25 23.94
N ILE A 418 -1.58 -0.40 23.49
CA ILE A 418 -0.25 -0.85 23.04
C ILE A 418 0.61 -1.36 24.21
N SER A 419 0.55 -0.70 25.37
CA SER A 419 1.30 -1.14 26.56
C SER A 419 0.89 -2.57 26.96
N ARG A 420 -0.42 -2.84 26.98
CA ARG A 420 -0.97 -4.16 27.32
C ARG A 420 -0.56 -5.26 26.35
N GLN A 421 -0.55 -4.98 25.03
CA GLN A 421 -0.14 -5.98 24.04
C GLN A 421 1.35 -6.34 24.13
N GLN A 422 2.21 -5.37 24.48
CA GLN A 422 3.65 -5.63 24.68
C GLN A 422 3.91 -6.45 25.94
N GLU A 423 3.11 -6.25 26.99
CA GLU A 423 3.17 -7.03 28.24
C GLU A 423 2.67 -8.46 28.04
N GLU A 424 1.52 -8.66 27.38
CA GLU A 424 1.01 -10.00 27.01
C GLU A 424 2.00 -10.77 26.11
N GLY A 425 2.67 -10.07 25.19
CA GLY A 425 3.70 -10.66 24.33
C GLY A 425 5.00 -11.03 25.05
N ARG A 426 5.32 -10.39 26.19
CA ARG A 426 6.45 -10.76 27.06
C ARG A 426 6.11 -11.98 27.92
N ARG A 427 4.93 -11.98 28.54
CA ARG A 427 4.44 -13.10 29.36
C ARG A 427 4.35 -14.41 28.58
N GLY A 428 3.82 -14.39 27.36
CA GLY A 428 3.77 -15.60 26.51
C GLY A 428 5.14 -16.17 26.12
N ARG A 429 6.19 -15.33 26.10
CA ARG A 429 7.58 -15.78 25.87
C ARG A 429 8.19 -16.39 27.12
N GLU A 430 7.89 -15.84 28.29
CA GLU A 430 8.36 -16.33 29.58
C GLU A 430 7.67 -17.66 29.96
N GLU A 431 6.40 -17.85 29.61
CA GLU A 431 5.67 -19.13 29.80
C GLU A 431 6.18 -20.25 28.87
N GLU A 432 6.59 -19.95 27.63
CA GLU A 432 7.18 -20.93 26.72
C GLU A 432 8.60 -21.34 27.15
N GLU A 433 9.35 -20.45 27.80
CA GLU A 433 10.68 -20.72 28.35
C GLU A 433 10.64 -21.32 29.78
N GLY A 434 9.50 -21.19 30.48
CA GLY A 434 9.34 -21.48 31.91
C GLY A 434 8.46 -22.68 32.24
N ARG A 435 8.78 -23.90 31.76
CA ARG A 435 8.25 -25.13 32.40
C ARG A 435 8.97 -25.41 33.71
N GLY A 436 8.63 -24.64 34.74
CA GLY A 436 8.92 -24.99 36.12
C GLY A 436 9.33 -23.81 36.99
N ARG A 437 8.34 -23.13 37.57
CA ARG A 437 8.43 -22.60 38.94
C ARG A 437 7.04 -22.19 39.41
N GLN A 438 6.60 -22.85 40.48
CA GLN A 438 5.32 -22.59 41.15
C GLN A 438 5.42 -21.40 42.13
N GLU A 439 6.54 -20.66 42.12
CA GLU A 439 6.84 -19.55 43.04
C GLU A 439 6.59 -18.15 42.42
N GLY A 440 6.33 -18.04 41.11
CA GLY A 440 6.11 -16.74 40.44
C GLY A 440 4.66 -16.24 40.42
N ARG A 441 3.69 -17.07 40.86
CA ARG A 441 2.26 -16.74 40.74
C ARG A 441 1.80 -15.68 41.73
N GLU A 442 2.39 -15.63 42.92
CA GLU A 442 2.08 -14.61 43.93
C GLU A 442 2.71 -13.25 43.57
N GLU A 443 3.93 -13.24 43.01
CA GLU A 443 4.58 -12.03 42.49
C GLU A 443 3.88 -11.50 41.21
N GLU A 444 3.37 -12.38 40.34
CA GLU A 444 2.56 -11.99 39.17
C GLU A 444 1.18 -11.43 39.57
N GLU A 445 0.53 -12.00 40.59
CA GLU A 445 -0.72 -11.49 41.14
C GLU A 445 -0.50 -10.14 41.85
N GLU A 446 0.60 -9.94 42.58
CA GLU A 446 0.99 -8.66 43.18
C GLU A 446 1.37 -7.60 42.12
N GLU A 447 2.08 -7.96 41.05
CA GLU A 447 2.34 -7.04 39.93
C GLU A 447 1.08 -6.68 39.15
N GLU A 448 0.13 -7.61 38.99
CA GLU A 448 -1.19 -7.33 38.40
C GLU A 448 -2.02 -6.40 39.30
N GLU A 449 -1.98 -6.57 40.62
CA GLU A 449 -2.62 -5.68 41.57
C GLU A 449 -1.96 -4.29 41.60
N GLU A 450 -0.63 -4.20 41.57
CA GLU A 450 0.11 -2.93 41.47
C GLU A 450 -0.12 -2.23 40.11
N GLN A 451 -0.27 -2.97 39.02
CA GLN A 451 -0.58 -2.40 37.70
C GLN A 451 -2.05 -1.99 37.56
N GLN A 452 -2.98 -2.74 38.16
CA GLN A 452 -4.37 -2.28 38.33
C GLN A 452 -4.43 -0.99 39.17
N GLN A 453 -3.53 -0.83 40.14
CA GLN A 453 -3.38 0.41 40.92
C GLN A 453 -2.70 1.56 40.17
N ARG A 454 -1.83 1.29 39.17
CA ARG A 454 -1.11 2.33 38.39
C ARG A 454 -1.96 3.13 37.39
N GLY A 455 -3.24 2.79 37.22
CA GLY A 455 -4.15 3.52 36.35
C GLY A 455 -3.87 3.32 34.86
N GLN A 456 -4.82 3.70 34.00
CA GLN A 456 -4.71 3.50 32.56
C GLN A 456 -3.66 4.44 31.94
N HIS A 457 -2.60 3.89 31.36
CA HIS A 457 -1.55 4.67 30.69
C HIS A 457 -1.86 4.83 29.19
N TYR A 458 -1.77 6.06 28.69
CA TYR A 458 -1.94 6.36 27.26
C TYR A 458 -0.60 6.46 26.54
N ARG A 459 -0.44 5.79 25.41
CA ARG A 459 0.73 5.89 24.53
C ARG A 459 0.44 6.77 23.33
N ARG A 460 1.38 7.65 22.98
CA ARG A 460 1.35 8.38 21.70
C ARG A 460 1.99 7.52 20.62
N VAL A 461 1.22 7.27 19.58
CA VAL A 461 1.63 6.72 18.29
C VAL A 461 1.72 7.88 17.31
N GLU A 462 2.84 8.00 16.59
CA GLU A 462 3.03 9.07 15.63
C GLU A 462 3.79 8.63 14.38
N SER A 463 3.41 9.18 13.23
CA SER A 463 4.11 8.96 11.97
C SER A 463 3.98 10.16 11.04
N LYS A 464 5.01 10.34 10.21
CA LYS A 464 4.94 11.14 8.99
C LYS A 464 4.07 10.40 7.98
N VAL A 465 3.27 11.16 7.25
CA VAL A 465 2.36 10.64 6.23
C VAL A 465 2.50 11.43 4.94
N SER A 466 2.39 10.74 3.82
CA SER A 466 2.44 11.30 2.46
C SER A 466 1.43 10.61 1.56
N CYS A 467 1.15 11.17 0.38
CA CYS A 467 0.24 10.57 -0.60
C CYS A 467 0.49 9.06 -0.80
N GLY A 468 -0.56 8.25 -0.61
CA GLY A 468 -0.52 6.79 -0.62
C GLY A 468 -0.43 6.13 0.76
N THR A 469 -0.02 6.87 1.80
CA THR A 469 0.00 6.37 3.19
C THR A 469 -1.42 6.08 3.66
N THR A 470 -1.63 4.88 4.22
CA THR A 470 -2.89 4.50 4.88
C THR A 470 -2.67 4.44 6.38
N PHE A 471 -3.61 4.92 7.18
CA PHE A 471 -3.54 4.82 8.63
C PHE A 471 -4.91 4.58 9.25
N ILE A 472 -4.91 3.89 10.39
CA ILE A 472 -6.14 3.46 11.06
C ILE A 472 -6.28 4.21 12.38
N VAL A 473 -7.41 4.89 12.58
CA VAL A 473 -7.77 5.49 13.87
C VAL A 473 -8.92 4.68 14.46
N PRO A 474 -8.67 3.82 15.46
CA PRO A 474 -9.74 3.07 16.10
C PRO A 474 -10.76 3.98 16.79
N ALA A 475 -12.00 3.50 16.94
CA ALA A 475 -13.02 4.21 17.69
C ALA A 475 -12.53 4.53 19.12
N GLY A 476 -12.95 5.69 19.63
CA GLY A 476 -12.56 6.21 20.94
C GLY A 476 -11.14 6.75 21.05
N HIS A 477 -10.26 6.56 20.05
CA HIS A 477 -8.86 6.99 20.14
C HIS A 477 -8.72 8.46 19.71
N PRO A 478 -8.24 9.36 20.60
CA PRO A 478 -7.91 10.73 20.22
C PRO A 478 -6.84 10.75 19.14
N SER A 479 -7.04 11.59 18.13
CA SER A 479 -6.09 11.76 17.04
C SER A 479 -6.03 13.20 16.55
N VAL A 480 -4.90 13.57 15.96
CA VAL A 480 -4.64 14.86 15.34
C VAL A 480 -3.86 14.64 14.05
N SER A 481 -4.15 15.44 13.03
CA SER A 481 -3.40 15.48 11.78
C SER A 481 -2.93 16.91 11.52
N VAL A 482 -1.65 17.06 11.22
CA VAL A 482 -0.96 18.33 11.02
C VAL A 482 -0.40 18.32 9.61
N SER A 483 -0.69 19.35 8.81
CA SER A 483 -0.10 19.48 7.49
C SER A 483 1.32 20.02 7.57
N SER A 484 2.15 19.67 6.59
CA SER A 484 3.47 20.28 6.46
C SER A 484 3.40 21.78 6.19
N ARG A 485 4.51 22.49 6.36
CA ARG A 485 4.61 23.93 6.06
C ARG A 485 4.48 24.27 4.57
N ASN A 486 4.72 23.29 3.69
CA ASN A 486 4.95 23.56 2.26
C ASN A 486 3.73 23.24 1.41
N GLU A 487 2.90 22.29 1.84
CA GLU A 487 1.73 21.84 1.09
C GLU A 487 0.58 21.45 2.01
N ASN A 488 -0.63 21.49 1.45
CA ASN A 488 -1.82 21.02 2.13
C ASN A 488 -1.75 19.51 2.34
N LEU A 489 -2.43 19.01 3.36
CA LEU A 489 -2.62 17.58 3.59
C LEU A 489 -4.07 17.21 3.25
N GLU A 490 -4.26 16.32 2.29
CA GLU A 490 -5.57 15.85 1.83
C GLU A 490 -5.77 14.38 2.25
N VAL A 491 -6.75 14.14 3.13
CA VAL A 491 -7.02 12.82 3.72
C VAL A 491 -8.44 12.39 3.43
N LEU A 492 -8.58 11.22 2.79
CA LEU A 492 -9.83 10.50 2.64
C LEU A 492 -10.00 9.53 3.81
N CYS A 493 -11.18 9.45 4.41
CA CYS A 493 -11.49 8.51 5.48
C CYS A 493 -12.75 7.72 5.15
N PHE A 494 -12.66 6.40 5.28
CA PHE A 494 -13.83 5.53 5.39
C PHE A 494 -14.07 5.27 6.88
N GLU A 495 -15.19 5.75 7.39
CA GLU A 495 -15.58 5.55 8.79
C GLU A 495 -16.43 4.28 8.86
N ILE A 496 -15.86 3.19 9.38
CA ILE A 496 -16.51 1.88 9.52
C ILE A 496 -17.32 1.86 10.82
N ASN A 497 -18.51 1.25 10.80
CA ASN A 497 -19.46 1.28 11.91
C ASN A 497 -19.99 2.69 12.19
N ALA A 498 -20.43 3.36 11.12
CA ALA A 498 -20.76 4.78 11.19
C ALA A 498 -22.18 5.10 11.69
N LYS A 499 -23.07 4.11 11.77
CA LYS A 499 -24.41 4.29 12.32
C LYS A 499 -24.30 4.83 13.74
N ASN A 500 -24.92 5.98 14.00
CA ASN A 500 -24.86 6.72 15.27
C ASN A 500 -23.48 7.29 15.65
N ASN A 501 -22.47 7.16 14.79
CA ASN A 501 -21.15 7.73 15.07
C ASN A 501 -21.21 9.25 15.16
N GLN A 502 -20.62 9.78 16.23
CA GLN A 502 -20.37 11.20 16.44
C GLN A 502 -18.88 11.46 16.57
N ARG A 503 -18.42 12.57 15.96
CA ARG A 503 -17.06 13.09 16.13
C ARG A 503 -17.03 14.09 17.27
N THR A 504 -16.22 13.81 18.28
CA THR A 504 -16.04 14.66 19.46
C THR A 504 -14.75 15.47 19.34
N TRP A 505 -14.88 16.79 19.47
CA TRP A 505 -13.75 17.73 19.42
C TRP A 505 -13.22 18.00 20.82
N LEU A 506 -11.90 17.86 21.00
CA LEU A 506 -11.21 18.02 22.29
C LEU A 506 -10.54 19.39 22.46
N ALA A 507 -10.54 20.21 21.39
CA ALA A 507 -10.00 21.55 21.38
C ALA A 507 -10.73 22.43 20.37
N GLY A 508 -10.56 23.74 20.48
CA GLY A 508 -11.26 24.73 19.65
C GLY A 508 -12.55 25.24 20.30
N ARG A 509 -13.26 26.14 19.61
CA ARG A 509 -14.50 26.75 20.16
C ARG A 509 -15.58 25.72 20.48
N ASN A 510 -15.61 24.62 19.74
CA ASN A 510 -16.53 23.49 19.85
C ASN A 510 -16.02 22.35 20.75
N ASN A 511 -15.02 22.62 21.60
CA ASN A 511 -14.49 21.66 22.56
C ASN A 511 -15.57 21.14 23.51
N VAL A 512 -15.71 19.81 23.60
CA VAL A 512 -16.66 19.13 24.49
C VAL A 512 -16.43 19.43 25.98
N LEU A 513 -15.18 19.67 26.38
CA LEU A 513 -14.83 19.94 27.79
C LEU A 513 -15.48 21.23 28.31
N LYS A 514 -15.87 22.14 27.42
CA LYS A 514 -16.58 23.38 27.78
C LYS A 514 -18.00 23.13 28.30
N GLN A 515 -18.59 21.97 28.00
CA GLN A 515 -19.94 21.61 28.39
C GLN A 515 -20.04 21.12 29.84
N MET A 516 -18.90 20.86 30.50
CA MET A 516 -18.86 20.52 31.93
C MET A 516 -19.39 21.69 32.76
N ASP A 517 -20.20 21.38 33.77
CA ASP A 517 -20.61 22.39 34.75
C ASP A 517 -19.42 22.83 35.62
N ARG A 518 -19.60 23.94 36.34
CA ARG A 518 -18.56 24.54 37.18
C ARG A 518 -17.92 23.53 38.14
N VAL A 519 -18.75 22.78 38.88
CA VAL A 519 -18.26 21.87 39.93
C VAL A 519 -17.48 20.72 39.30
N THR A 520 -17.97 20.19 38.17
CA THR A 520 -17.26 19.15 37.43
C THR A 520 -15.89 19.63 36.93
N LYS A 521 -15.78 20.86 36.40
CA LYS A 521 -14.48 21.42 35.99
C LYS A 521 -13.50 21.54 37.16
N GLU A 522 -13.96 22.11 38.26
CA GLU A 522 -13.13 22.33 39.45
C GLU A 522 -12.60 21.00 40.01
N LEU A 523 -13.46 19.98 40.10
CA LEU A 523 -13.07 18.66 40.60
C LEU A 523 -12.20 17.87 39.60
N ALA A 524 -12.48 17.96 38.29
CA ALA A 524 -11.78 17.16 37.28
C ALA A 524 -10.37 17.68 36.99
N PHE A 525 -10.17 19.00 37.02
CA PHE A 525 -8.87 19.63 36.74
C PHE A 525 -8.11 20.04 38.01
N ASP A 526 -8.75 19.98 39.19
CA ASP A 526 -8.20 20.48 40.45
C ASP A 526 -7.72 21.94 40.35
N LEU A 527 -8.50 22.76 39.64
CA LEU A 527 -8.24 24.17 39.36
C LEU A 527 -9.53 24.99 39.47
N PRO A 528 -9.46 26.30 39.82
CA PRO A 528 -10.63 27.16 39.79
C PRO A 528 -11.26 27.20 38.38
N GLU A 529 -12.59 27.15 38.29
CA GLU A 529 -13.31 27.16 36.99
C GLU A 529 -12.84 28.29 36.07
N ARG A 530 -12.60 29.48 36.63
CA ARG A 530 -12.15 30.66 35.85
C ARG A 530 -10.87 30.40 35.09
N GLU A 531 -9.92 29.69 35.69
CA GLU A 531 -8.64 29.35 35.06
C GLU A 531 -8.83 28.29 33.98
N VAL A 532 -9.65 27.27 34.28
CA VAL A 532 -10.03 26.25 33.29
C VAL A 532 -10.70 26.89 32.08
N ASP A 533 -11.68 27.78 32.31
CA ASP A 533 -12.40 28.46 31.24
C ASP A 533 -11.55 29.44 30.46
N GLU A 534 -10.57 30.11 31.08
CA GLU A 534 -9.60 30.93 30.36
C GLU A 534 -8.84 30.09 29.31
N VAL A 535 -8.35 28.91 29.71
CA VAL A 535 -7.61 28.00 28.81
C VAL A 535 -8.52 27.40 27.75
N LEU A 536 -9.66 26.84 28.13
CA LEU A 536 -10.57 26.16 27.19
C LEU A 536 -11.23 27.13 26.19
N ASN A 537 -11.34 28.42 26.53
CA ASN A 537 -11.87 29.45 25.63
C ASN A 537 -10.79 30.26 24.89
N ALA A 538 -9.50 30.05 25.17
CA ALA A 538 -8.42 30.74 24.47
C ALA A 538 -8.42 30.49 22.94
N PRO A 539 -8.68 29.27 22.43
CA PRO A 539 -8.77 29.03 20.98
C PRO A 539 -9.97 29.74 20.34
N ARG A 540 -9.70 30.62 19.36
CA ARG A 540 -10.74 31.33 18.59
C ARG A 540 -11.30 30.54 17.41
N GLU A 541 -10.63 29.46 17.03
CA GLU A 541 -10.94 28.63 15.87
C GLU A 541 -11.59 27.32 16.32
N GLU A 542 -12.27 26.64 15.40
CA GLU A 542 -12.87 25.32 15.63
C GLU A 542 -12.54 24.41 14.45
N VAL A 543 -12.50 23.10 14.68
CA VAL A 543 -12.21 22.05 13.69
C VAL A 543 -10.82 22.15 13.05
N PHE A 544 -10.47 23.22 12.34
CA PHE A 544 -9.13 23.47 11.81
C PHE A 544 -8.53 24.73 12.42
N MET A 545 -7.23 24.70 12.67
CA MET A 545 -6.50 25.79 13.31
C MET A 545 -5.04 25.85 12.87
N ALA A 546 -4.36 26.95 13.18
CA ALA A 546 -2.92 27.07 12.98
C ALA A 546 -2.17 25.92 13.67
N GLY A 547 -1.25 25.29 12.94
CA GLY A 547 -0.43 24.19 13.43
C GLY A 547 0.67 24.66 14.39
N PRO A 548 1.44 23.72 14.97
CA PRO A 548 2.43 24.01 16.01
C PRO A 548 3.50 25.01 15.55
N ASP A 549 3.93 24.90 14.29
CA ASP A 549 4.98 25.74 13.72
C ASP A 549 4.55 27.18 13.44
N GLU A 550 3.27 27.40 13.12
CA GLU A 550 2.71 28.73 12.90
C GLU A 550 2.42 29.43 14.23
N ARG A 551 1.84 28.71 15.20
CA ARG A 551 1.55 29.25 16.54
C ARG A 551 2.80 29.64 17.32
N GLY A 552 3.90 28.89 17.19
CA GLY A 552 5.19 29.26 17.79
C GLY A 552 5.66 30.64 17.34
N ARG A 553 5.54 30.94 16.04
CA ARG A 553 5.93 32.24 15.48
C ARG A 553 4.99 33.38 15.87
N GLU A 554 3.69 33.11 16.02
CA GLU A 554 2.74 34.12 16.50
C GLU A 554 3.00 34.49 17.96
N ARG A 555 3.39 33.52 18.80
CA ARG A 555 3.81 33.77 20.19
C ARG A 555 5.10 34.58 20.25
N GLU A 556 6.13 34.19 19.49
CA GLU A 556 7.39 34.93 19.41
C GLU A 556 7.22 36.37 18.87
N ARG A 557 6.30 36.57 17.92
CA ARG A 557 5.96 37.92 17.41
C ARG A 557 5.08 38.73 18.36
N GLY A 558 4.31 38.08 19.21
CA GLY A 558 3.50 38.70 20.26
C GLY A 558 4.34 39.16 21.46
N GLU A 559 5.32 38.34 21.87
CA GLU A 559 6.27 38.68 22.94
C GLU A 559 7.26 39.78 22.54
N GLY A 560 7.54 39.95 21.24
CA GLY A 560 8.34 41.07 20.72
C GLY A 560 7.66 42.44 20.71
N ARG A 561 6.42 42.56 21.22
CA ARG A 561 5.68 43.83 21.32
C ARG A 561 5.58 44.40 22.74
N ASP A 562 6.06 43.69 23.76
CA ASP A 562 6.17 44.20 25.12
C ASP A 562 7.64 44.32 25.53
N GLY A 563 8.26 45.45 25.17
CA GLY A 563 9.57 45.88 25.65
C GLY A 563 9.70 47.41 25.51
N PRO A 564 10.40 48.03 26.47
CA PRO A 564 9.82 48.81 27.57
C PRO A 564 9.15 50.12 27.11
N LEU A 565 8.12 50.54 27.84
CA LEU A 565 7.58 51.90 27.78
C LEU A 565 8.69 52.91 28.12
N GLU A 566 9.40 53.41 27.11
CA GLU A 566 10.21 54.61 27.26
C GLU A 566 9.27 55.82 27.40
N SER A 567 9.47 56.47 28.54
CA SER A 567 8.75 57.63 29.06
C SER A 567 8.70 58.79 28.05
N ILE A 568 7.49 59.12 27.55
CA ILE A 568 7.21 60.40 26.88
C ILE A 568 6.94 61.47 27.96
N LEU A 569 7.93 61.71 28.82
CA LEU A 569 7.96 62.85 29.75
C LEU A 569 9.40 63.32 29.94
N GLU A 570 10.01 63.86 28.88
CA GLU A 570 11.11 64.83 29.02
C GLU A 570 11.25 65.63 27.71
N PHE A 571 10.32 66.56 27.51
CA PHE A 571 10.50 67.70 26.59
C PHE A 571 9.86 68.94 27.22
N ALA A 572 10.45 69.38 28.33
CA ALA A 572 10.28 70.73 28.87
C ALA A 572 11.47 71.06 29.77
N GLY A 573 12.39 71.89 29.29
CA GLY A 573 13.29 72.64 30.16
C GLY A 573 14.77 72.66 29.75
N PHE A 574 15.13 73.75 29.08
CA PHE A 574 16.47 74.36 28.91
C PHE A 574 17.39 73.84 27.81
#